data_AF-A0AAU1ZWA4-F1
#
_entry.id   AF-A0AAU1ZWA4-F1
#
_cell.length_a   1.000
_cell.length_b   1.000
_cell.length_c   1.000
_cell.angle_alpha   90.00
_cell.angle_beta   90.00
_cell.angle_gamma   90.00
#
_symmetry.space_group_name_H-M   'P 1'
#
loop_
_entity.id
_entity.type
_entity.pdbx_description
1 polymer ?
#
loop_
_entity_poly.entity_id
_entity_poly.type
_entity_poly.pdbx_seq_one_letter_code
_entity_poly.pdbx_strand_id
1 'polypeptide(L)'
;MSADIDEVETWLEGRELLGRAVGGVPVPTGGGTEAVFARAARVRRRRWGAVTVVAAVGVAVGVVAGPGWLTYDKGGGRAANTGTIKPPGRATALAAEFAKLLPAGVGAIREVDMDYVLFREPEHAEAGPFGKYDGSYTVTRDGGVGYLRVINRFSKAPSASWKTPCSIPGKEDGQECTFERLPNGNVLEVRKGWNHLSVFVDKRRTWGEYLIATLYLKTGGTVEVHDTTGFTGRYSLGPLLRTAPLTKSQLRELTLTPELLKTRNS
;
A
#
# COMPACT_ATOMS: atom_id res chain seq x y z
N MET A 1 40.95 6.28 -29.58
CA MET A 1 40.20 7.53 -29.35
C MET A 1 39.30 7.75 -30.54
N SER A 2 38.05 7.29 -30.45
CA SER A 2 37.00 7.57 -31.43
C SER A 2 35.67 7.12 -30.82
N ALA A 3 34.91 8.08 -30.31
CA ALA A 3 33.47 7.99 -30.03
C ALA A 3 33.08 9.31 -29.33
N ASP A 4 32.85 10.38 -30.10
CA ASP A 4 32.23 11.61 -29.53
C ASP A 4 31.71 12.59 -30.62
N ILE A 5 31.08 12.08 -31.69
CA ILE A 5 30.49 12.95 -32.74
C ILE A 5 29.00 12.65 -33.04
N ASP A 6 28.44 11.50 -32.64
CA ASP A 6 27.03 11.17 -32.97
C ASP A 6 25.97 11.66 -31.96
N GLU A 7 26.35 12.18 -30.78
CA GLU A 7 25.39 12.55 -29.73
C GLU A 7 24.95 14.02 -29.76
N VAL A 8 25.62 14.87 -30.56
CA VAL A 8 25.29 16.30 -30.66
C VAL A 8 24.23 16.58 -31.72
N GLU A 9 24.14 15.75 -32.78
CA GLU A 9 23.25 16.01 -33.93
C GLU A 9 21.78 15.68 -33.62
N THR A 10 21.52 14.69 -32.75
CA THR A 10 20.17 14.31 -32.31
C THR A 10 19.52 15.30 -31.34
N TRP A 11 20.30 16.18 -30.69
CA TRP A 11 19.79 17.19 -29.76
C TRP A 11 19.27 18.47 -30.45
N LEU A 12 19.67 18.72 -31.70
CA LEU A 12 19.26 19.91 -32.46
C LEU A 12 17.94 19.69 -33.22
N GLU A 13 17.66 18.49 -33.73
CA GLU A 13 16.41 18.19 -34.43
C GLU A 13 15.16 18.24 -33.52
N GLY A 14 15.32 17.93 -32.21
CA GLY A 14 14.21 17.95 -31.24
C GLY A 14 13.69 19.35 -30.91
N ARG A 15 14.52 20.39 -31.00
CA ARG A 15 14.10 21.79 -30.76
C ARG A 15 13.40 22.41 -31.96
N GLU A 16 13.69 21.94 -33.17
CA GLU A 16 13.05 22.44 -34.39
C GLU A 16 11.61 21.94 -34.55
N LEU A 17 11.32 20.72 -34.05
CA LEU A 17 9.96 20.16 -34.04
C LEU A 17 9.03 20.80 -32.99
N LEU A 18 9.57 21.34 -31.90
CA LEU A 18 8.80 22.13 -30.92
C LEU A 18 8.55 23.58 -31.37
N GLY A 19 9.32 24.09 -32.34
CA GLY A 19 9.13 25.42 -32.92
C GLY A 19 7.95 25.53 -33.89
N ARG A 20 7.46 24.41 -34.45
CA ARG A 20 6.41 24.41 -35.49
C ARG A 20 4.98 24.17 -35.01
N ALA A 21 4.73 23.96 -33.73
CA ALA A 21 3.39 23.67 -33.20
C ALA A 21 2.70 24.85 -32.47
N VAL A 22 3.33 26.04 -32.41
CA VAL A 22 2.78 27.22 -31.70
C VAL A 22 2.41 28.38 -32.66
N GLY A 23 2.49 28.16 -33.97
CA GLY A 23 2.07 29.16 -34.96
C GLY A 23 0.60 28.99 -35.35
N GLY A 24 -0.34 29.54 -34.57
CA GLY A 24 -1.73 29.51 -35.04
C GLY A 24 -2.85 29.91 -34.07
N VAL A 25 -2.61 30.69 -33.01
CA VAL A 25 -3.72 31.24 -32.21
C VAL A 25 -3.68 32.77 -32.26
N PRO A 26 -4.68 33.44 -32.85
CA PRO A 26 -4.72 34.89 -32.89
C PRO A 26 -4.93 35.46 -31.47
N VAL A 27 -4.06 36.39 -31.10
CA VAL A 27 -4.15 37.16 -29.84
C VAL A 27 -5.13 38.31 -30.07
N PRO A 28 -6.18 38.48 -29.24
CA PRO A 28 -7.04 39.66 -29.31
C PRO A 28 -6.23 40.90 -28.89
N THR A 29 -6.18 41.90 -29.76
CA THR A 29 -5.62 43.22 -29.46
C THR A 29 -6.66 44.07 -28.74
N GLY A 30 -6.37 44.42 -27.48
CA GLY A 30 -7.04 45.50 -26.77
C GLY A 30 -7.64 45.11 -25.41
N GLY A 31 -7.18 45.77 -24.35
CA GLY A 31 -7.94 45.94 -23.10
C GLY A 31 -7.40 45.20 -21.87
N GLY A 32 -6.56 45.89 -21.10
CA GLY A 32 -6.42 45.83 -19.63
C GLY A 32 -6.58 44.49 -18.90
N THR A 33 -5.47 44.00 -18.35
CA THR A 33 -5.36 42.87 -17.41
C THR A 33 -6.15 43.03 -16.09
N GLU A 34 -6.81 44.16 -15.85
CA GLU A 34 -7.58 44.42 -14.63
C GLU A 34 -9.08 44.07 -14.74
N ALA A 35 -9.63 43.86 -15.94
CA ALA A 35 -11.04 43.52 -16.11
C ALA A 35 -11.35 42.01 -15.99
N VAL A 36 -10.33 41.14 -16.12
CA VAL A 36 -10.50 39.68 -16.06
C VAL A 36 -10.43 39.15 -14.62
N PHE A 37 -9.77 39.86 -13.70
CA PHE A 37 -9.74 39.49 -12.27
C PHE A 37 -10.94 40.00 -11.47
N ALA A 38 -11.77 40.90 -12.02
CA ALA A 38 -12.95 41.45 -11.33
C ALA A 38 -14.22 40.58 -11.42
N ARG A 39 -14.26 39.55 -12.29
CA ARG A 39 -15.46 38.69 -12.47
C ARG A 39 -15.42 37.35 -11.73
N ALA A 40 -14.28 36.95 -11.16
CA ALA A 40 -14.18 35.71 -10.37
C ALA A 40 -14.45 35.89 -8.86
N ALA A 41 -14.39 37.13 -8.33
CA ALA A 41 -14.53 37.40 -6.89
C ALA A 41 -15.98 37.51 -6.39
N ARG A 42 -16.99 37.49 -7.27
CA ARG A 42 -18.39 37.76 -6.90
C ARG A 42 -19.23 36.50 -6.60
N VAL A 43 -18.74 35.30 -6.94
CA VAL A 43 -19.45 34.03 -6.67
C VAL A 43 -19.09 33.44 -5.29
N ARG A 44 -17.96 33.82 -4.69
CA ARG A 44 -17.47 33.24 -3.43
C ARG A 44 -18.12 33.80 -2.16
N ARG A 45 -18.83 34.93 -2.23
CA ARG A 45 -19.42 35.61 -1.06
C ARG A 45 -20.90 35.30 -0.77
N ARG A 46 -21.52 34.31 -1.45
CA ARG A 46 -22.93 33.93 -1.21
C ARG A 46 -23.16 32.57 -0.56
N ARG A 47 -22.13 31.82 -0.15
CA ARG A 47 -22.32 30.50 0.49
C ARG A 47 -21.86 30.39 1.94
N TRP A 48 -21.33 31.45 2.54
CA TRP A 48 -21.07 31.47 3.99
C TRP A 48 -22.12 32.34 4.67
N GLY A 49 -23.30 31.75 4.83
CA GLY A 49 -24.39 32.25 5.64
C GLY A 49 -25.08 31.06 6.32
N ALA A 50 -25.24 31.16 7.64
CA ALA A 50 -25.86 30.22 8.58
C ALA A 50 -25.00 29.03 9.06
N VAL A 51 -24.28 29.30 10.15
CA VAL A 51 -24.01 28.33 11.21
C VAL A 51 -25.35 27.97 11.86
N THR A 52 -25.66 26.68 11.94
CA THR A 52 -26.55 26.13 12.98
C THR A 52 -26.06 24.74 13.37
N VAL A 53 -25.85 24.58 14.68
CA VAL A 53 -25.47 23.36 15.38
C VAL A 53 -26.65 22.39 15.39
N VAL A 54 -26.45 21.14 14.98
CA VAL A 54 -27.21 19.98 15.47
C VAL A 54 -26.25 18.80 15.59
N ALA A 55 -26.06 18.31 16.80
CA ALA A 55 -25.45 17.03 17.08
C ALA A 55 -26.42 15.91 16.68
N ALA A 56 -25.96 14.96 15.86
CA ALA A 56 -26.64 13.69 15.67
C ALA A 56 -25.59 12.60 15.41
N VAL A 57 -25.59 11.60 16.29
CA VAL A 57 -24.90 10.32 16.16
C VAL A 57 -25.45 9.61 14.92
N GLY A 58 -24.55 9.17 14.03
CA GLY A 58 -24.91 8.37 12.87
C GLY A 58 -23.74 7.48 12.44
N VAL A 59 -23.86 6.18 12.71
CA VAL A 59 -23.02 5.17 12.05
C VAL A 59 -23.44 5.11 10.59
N ALA A 60 -22.65 5.73 9.71
CA ALA A 60 -22.87 5.65 8.28
C ALA A 60 -21.92 4.61 7.67
N VAL A 61 -22.43 3.40 7.44
CA VAL A 61 -21.84 2.45 6.47
C VAL A 61 -22.16 2.99 5.08
N GLY A 62 -21.30 3.87 4.57
CA GLY A 62 -21.37 4.40 3.21
C GLY A 62 -20.49 3.59 2.27
N VAL A 63 -21.07 2.63 1.54
CA VAL A 63 -20.41 2.03 0.37
C VAL A 63 -20.51 3.04 -0.77
N VAL A 64 -19.44 3.82 -0.98
CA VAL A 64 -19.24 4.58 -2.22
C VAL A 64 -18.28 3.78 -3.08
N ALA A 65 -18.84 2.97 -3.98
CA ALA A 65 -18.10 2.36 -5.07
C ALA A 65 -17.82 3.45 -6.13
N GLY A 66 -16.55 3.82 -6.29
CA GLY A 66 -16.08 4.70 -7.35
C GLY A 66 -14.60 4.40 -7.64
N PRO A 67 -14.13 4.58 -8.89
CA PRO A 67 -12.78 4.21 -9.28
C PRO A 67 -11.80 5.26 -8.73
N GLY A 68 -11.31 5.02 -7.52
CA GLY A 68 -10.33 5.88 -6.86
C GLY A 68 -8.93 5.35 -7.09
N TRP A 69 -8.33 5.71 -8.22
CA TRP A 69 -6.87 5.71 -8.32
C TRP A 69 -6.29 6.77 -7.39
N LEU A 70 -5.15 6.42 -6.82
CA LEU A 70 -4.35 7.15 -5.85
C LEU A 70 -4.27 8.64 -6.21
N THR A 71 -4.85 9.51 -5.39
CA THR A 71 -4.57 10.94 -5.49
C THR A 71 -3.25 11.20 -4.78
N TYR A 72 -2.15 11.19 -5.53
CA TYR A 72 -0.93 11.89 -5.15
C TYR A 72 -0.59 12.90 -6.24
N ASP A 73 -0.49 14.17 -5.84
CA ASP A 73 -0.13 15.29 -6.69
C ASP A 73 1.25 15.08 -7.33
N LYS A 74 1.34 15.29 -8.64
CA LYS A 74 2.62 15.41 -9.36
C LYS A 74 3.32 16.68 -8.88
N GLY A 75 4.10 16.56 -7.82
CA GLY A 75 4.98 17.64 -7.37
C GLY A 75 5.55 17.30 -6.01
N GLY A 76 6.85 17.01 -5.95
CA GLY A 76 7.55 17.02 -4.68
C GLY A 76 7.44 18.42 -4.07
N GLY A 77 6.69 18.54 -2.98
CA GLY A 77 6.44 19.83 -2.34
C GLY A 77 5.34 19.72 -1.30
N ARG A 78 5.68 20.07 -0.07
CA ARG A 78 4.79 20.16 1.09
C ARG A 78 3.51 20.94 0.74
N ALA A 79 2.34 20.33 0.86
CA ALA A 79 1.07 21.04 0.86
C ALA A 79 0.13 20.48 1.94
N ALA A 80 -0.17 21.34 2.91
CA ALA A 80 -1.21 21.12 3.90
C ALA A 80 -2.59 21.47 3.29
N ASN A 81 -3.57 20.61 3.55
CA ASN A 81 -5.02 20.85 3.68
C ASN A 81 -5.80 21.50 2.53
N THR A 82 -6.83 20.79 2.05
CA THR A 82 -8.28 21.01 2.35
C THR A 82 -9.16 20.30 1.31
N GLY A 83 -9.15 18.98 1.31
CA GLY A 83 -10.10 18.16 0.59
C GLY A 83 -10.19 16.84 1.35
N THR A 84 -11.38 16.27 1.48
CA THR A 84 -11.62 14.99 2.15
C THR A 84 -10.53 14.00 1.74
N ILE A 85 -9.54 13.77 2.60
CA ILE A 85 -8.42 12.88 2.32
C ILE A 85 -9.06 11.50 2.23
N LYS A 86 -9.26 11.00 1.02
CA LYS A 86 -9.77 9.65 0.83
C LYS A 86 -8.75 8.72 1.49
N PRO A 87 -9.18 7.83 2.40
CA PRO A 87 -8.25 6.91 3.04
C PRO A 87 -7.52 6.08 1.98
N PRO A 88 -6.26 5.73 2.19
CA PRO A 88 -5.49 4.94 1.23
C PRO A 88 -6.15 3.59 0.96
N GLY A 89 -5.96 3.08 -0.27
CA GLY A 89 -6.52 1.80 -0.70
C GLY A 89 -8.00 1.84 -1.15
N ARG A 90 -8.51 0.68 -1.56
CA ARG A 90 -9.87 0.46 -2.08
C ARG A 90 -10.75 -0.18 -1.02
N ALA A 91 -11.92 0.41 -0.78
CA ALA A 91 -12.97 -0.22 0.01
C ALA A 91 -13.74 -1.20 -0.88
N THR A 92 -13.48 -2.49 -0.72
CA THR A 92 -14.09 -3.57 -1.51
C THR A 92 -14.85 -4.54 -0.61
N ALA A 93 -15.67 -5.40 -1.21
CA ALA A 93 -16.31 -6.50 -0.48
C ALA A 93 -15.27 -7.46 0.12
N LEU A 94 -14.17 -7.73 -0.59
CA LEU A 94 -13.09 -8.60 -0.10
C LEU A 94 -12.41 -8.00 1.14
N ALA A 95 -12.03 -6.72 1.12
CA ALA A 95 -11.47 -6.04 2.28
C ALA A 95 -12.44 -6.04 3.47
N ALA A 96 -13.73 -5.81 3.22
CA ALA A 96 -14.75 -5.84 4.26
C ALA A 96 -14.94 -7.25 4.85
N GLU A 97 -14.74 -8.30 4.05
CA GLU A 97 -14.80 -9.68 4.53
C GLU A 97 -13.54 -10.08 5.29
N PHE A 98 -12.35 -9.71 4.79
CA PHE A 98 -11.08 -9.91 5.49
C PHE A 98 -11.08 -9.21 6.85
N ALA A 99 -11.64 -8.00 6.94
CA ALA A 99 -11.78 -7.26 8.19
C ALA A 99 -12.58 -8.02 9.26
N LYS A 100 -13.50 -8.94 8.88
CA LYS A 100 -14.27 -9.75 9.83
C LYS A 100 -13.42 -10.85 10.49
N LEU A 101 -12.28 -11.20 9.89
CA LEU A 101 -11.31 -12.15 10.47
C LEU A 101 -10.39 -11.47 11.49
N LEU A 102 -10.41 -10.14 11.55
CA LEU A 102 -9.51 -9.37 12.40
C LEU A 102 -10.16 -9.03 13.74
N PRO A 103 -9.36 -8.91 14.82
CA PRO A 103 -9.83 -8.40 16.10
C PRO A 103 -10.47 -7.01 15.97
N ALA A 104 -11.36 -6.70 16.90
CA ALA A 104 -11.90 -5.34 17.00
C ALA A 104 -10.78 -4.31 17.28
N GLY A 105 -10.90 -3.11 16.71
CA GLY A 105 -9.96 -2.02 16.95
C GLY A 105 -8.69 -2.03 16.11
N VAL A 106 -8.52 -2.97 15.17
CA VAL A 106 -7.38 -2.99 14.23
C VAL A 106 -7.37 -1.73 13.34
N GLY A 107 -8.54 -1.25 12.92
CA GLY A 107 -8.71 -0.06 12.10
C GLY A 107 -9.52 -0.32 10.85
N ALA A 108 -9.56 0.67 9.95
CA ALA A 108 -10.20 0.52 8.65
C ALA A 108 -9.29 -0.26 7.69
N ILE A 109 -9.83 -1.33 7.10
CA ILE A 109 -9.13 -2.22 6.16
C ILE A 109 -9.51 -1.88 4.74
N ARG A 110 -8.51 -1.75 3.85
CA ARG A 110 -8.71 -1.48 2.43
C ARG A 110 -7.66 -2.20 1.60
N GLU A 111 -8.04 -2.75 0.45
CA GLU A 111 -7.10 -3.39 -0.47
C GLU A 111 -6.12 -2.36 -1.03
N VAL A 112 -4.85 -2.74 -1.15
CA VAL A 112 -3.80 -1.94 -1.77
C VAL A 112 -2.94 -2.83 -2.65
N ASP A 113 -2.44 -2.27 -3.74
CA ASP A 113 -1.37 -2.89 -4.49
C ASP A 113 -0.03 -2.48 -3.87
N MET A 114 0.59 -3.41 -3.15
CA MET A 114 1.84 -3.14 -2.45
C MET A 114 3.00 -2.96 -3.43
N ASP A 115 3.02 -3.67 -4.56
CA ASP A 115 4.07 -3.51 -5.56
C ASP A 115 3.99 -2.14 -6.23
N TYR A 116 2.77 -1.65 -6.49
CA TYR A 116 2.58 -0.28 -6.93
C TYR A 116 3.03 0.74 -5.87
N VAL A 117 2.67 0.54 -4.60
CA VAL A 117 3.09 1.41 -3.49
C VAL A 117 4.62 1.43 -3.37
N LEU A 118 5.27 0.29 -3.55
CA LEU A 118 6.70 0.16 -3.35
C LEU A 118 7.51 0.56 -4.58
N PHE A 119 7.05 0.27 -5.79
CA PHE A 119 7.88 0.39 -6.99
C PHE A 119 7.26 1.28 -8.07
N ARG A 120 5.98 1.66 -7.95
CA ARG A 120 5.16 2.26 -9.03
C ARG A 120 5.16 1.41 -10.30
N GLU A 121 5.39 0.13 -10.15
CA GLU A 121 5.26 -0.82 -11.24
C GLU A 121 3.78 -1.20 -11.35
N PRO A 122 3.21 -1.17 -12.57
CA PRO A 122 1.78 -1.39 -12.76
C PRO A 122 1.34 -2.84 -12.53
N GLU A 123 2.28 -3.80 -12.48
CA GLU A 123 2.00 -5.19 -12.18
C GLU A 123 3.33 -5.94 -12.01
N HIS A 124 3.51 -6.63 -10.89
CA HIS A 124 4.39 -7.78 -10.86
C HIS A 124 3.52 -9.01 -11.10
N ALA A 125 3.93 -9.87 -12.03
CA ALA A 125 3.34 -11.21 -12.14
C ALA A 125 3.79 -12.01 -10.92
N GLU A 126 3.13 -11.85 -9.78
CA GLU A 126 3.28 -12.79 -8.68
C GLU A 126 2.96 -14.19 -9.23
N ALA A 127 3.84 -15.16 -8.98
CA ALA A 127 3.55 -16.56 -9.24
C ALA A 127 2.18 -16.86 -8.61
N GLY A 128 1.19 -17.13 -9.47
CA GLY A 128 -0.21 -16.71 -9.26
C GLY A 128 -0.77 -16.86 -7.84
N PRO A 129 -1.57 -15.87 -7.38
CA PRO A 129 -2.12 -15.86 -6.02
C PRO A 129 -2.99 -17.09 -5.77
N PHE A 130 -2.83 -17.70 -4.60
CA PHE A 130 -3.68 -18.81 -4.17
C PHE A 130 -4.52 -18.40 -2.96
N GLY A 131 -5.78 -18.79 -2.93
CA GLY A 131 -6.64 -18.50 -1.78
C GLY A 131 -7.28 -17.11 -1.84
N LYS A 132 -8.41 -16.99 -1.13
CA LYS A 132 -9.34 -15.86 -1.25
C LYS A 132 -8.75 -14.51 -0.81
N TYR A 133 -7.92 -14.54 0.23
CA TYR A 133 -7.43 -13.34 0.90
C TYR A 133 -5.99 -12.98 0.53
N ASP A 134 -5.38 -13.71 -0.42
CA ASP A 134 -4.06 -13.39 -0.94
C ASP A 134 -4.04 -11.95 -1.49
N GLY A 135 -3.05 -11.18 -1.06
CA GLY A 135 -2.93 -9.77 -1.40
C GLY A 135 -2.53 -8.88 -0.22
N SER A 136 -2.54 -7.59 -0.48
CA SER A 136 -2.12 -6.56 0.49
C SER A 136 -3.27 -5.65 0.89
N TYR A 137 -3.26 -5.26 2.16
CA TYR A 137 -4.30 -4.43 2.77
C TYR A 137 -3.64 -3.30 3.57
N THR A 138 -4.12 -2.08 3.35
CA THR A 138 -3.85 -0.96 4.26
C THR A 138 -4.71 -1.08 5.52
N VAL A 139 -4.13 -0.66 6.64
CA VAL A 139 -4.80 -0.50 7.93
C VAL A 139 -4.68 0.96 8.33
N THR A 140 -5.81 1.65 8.43
CA THR A 140 -5.84 3.06 8.88
C THR A 140 -6.46 3.16 10.27
N ARG A 141 -5.72 3.71 11.23
CA ARG A 141 -6.16 3.93 12.63
C ARG A 141 -5.44 5.15 13.19
N ASP A 142 -6.18 6.02 13.87
CA ASP A 142 -5.65 7.22 14.55
C ASP A 142 -4.74 8.11 13.67
N GLY A 143 -5.06 8.21 12.38
CA GLY A 143 -4.31 8.99 11.40
C GLY A 143 -3.00 8.36 10.90
N GLY A 144 -2.64 7.17 11.38
CA GLY A 144 -1.53 6.37 10.86
C GLY A 144 -1.99 5.33 9.82
N VAL A 145 -1.04 4.88 9.02
CA VAL A 145 -1.23 3.87 7.96
C VAL A 145 -0.21 2.76 8.14
N GLY A 146 -0.70 1.56 8.42
CA GLY A 146 0.06 0.32 8.41
C GLY A 146 -0.46 -0.62 7.34
N TYR A 147 0.07 -1.84 7.34
CA TYR A 147 -0.28 -2.82 6.33
C TYR A 147 -0.36 -4.24 6.88
N LEU A 148 -1.30 -5.00 6.35
CA LEU A 148 -1.36 -6.45 6.45
C LEU A 148 -1.17 -7.02 5.04
N ARG A 149 -0.40 -8.08 4.91
CA ARG A 149 -0.27 -8.83 3.64
C ARG A 149 -0.42 -10.31 3.90
N VAL A 150 -1.22 -10.98 3.08
CA VAL A 150 -1.39 -12.44 3.10
C VAL A 150 -0.79 -12.98 1.82
N ILE A 151 0.07 -13.98 1.94
CA ILE A 151 0.72 -14.65 0.82
C ILE A 151 0.54 -16.15 0.99
N ASN A 152 -0.05 -16.79 0.01
CA ASN A 152 -0.18 -18.24 -0.01
C ASN A 152 0.69 -18.82 -1.12
N ARG A 153 1.63 -19.67 -0.72
CA ARG A 153 2.47 -20.40 -1.68
C ARG A 153 2.04 -21.84 -1.69
N PHE A 154 1.67 -22.34 -2.87
CA PHE A 154 1.42 -23.76 -3.06
C PHE A 154 2.72 -24.51 -3.39
N SER A 155 2.89 -25.69 -2.80
CA SER A 155 3.92 -26.66 -3.18
C SER A 155 3.40 -28.07 -2.91
N LYS A 156 3.81 -29.04 -3.72
CA LYS A 156 3.51 -30.47 -3.52
C LYS A 156 4.35 -31.11 -2.40
N ALA A 157 5.34 -30.39 -1.90
CA ALA A 157 6.23 -30.84 -0.84
C ALA A 157 6.38 -29.74 0.24
N PRO A 158 6.65 -30.12 1.50
CA PRO A 158 7.01 -29.16 2.54
C PRO A 158 8.14 -28.25 2.11
N SER A 159 8.08 -26.98 2.53
CA SER A 159 9.23 -26.08 2.40
C SER A 159 10.45 -26.67 3.10
N ALA A 160 11.65 -26.47 2.58
CA ALA A 160 12.89 -26.84 3.28
C ALA A 160 12.96 -26.23 4.69
N SER A 161 12.44 -25.01 4.83
CA SER A 161 12.33 -24.28 6.10
C SER A 161 11.38 -24.93 7.11
N TRP A 162 10.52 -25.86 6.70
CA TRP A 162 9.61 -26.57 7.63
C TRP A 162 10.38 -27.35 8.72
N LYS A 163 11.60 -27.82 8.43
CA LYS A 163 12.43 -28.53 9.41
C LYS A 163 13.10 -27.59 10.41
N THR A 164 13.62 -26.47 9.91
CA THR A 164 14.43 -25.50 10.65
C THR A 164 13.99 -24.06 10.31
N PRO A 165 12.78 -23.65 10.73
CA PRO A 165 12.15 -22.39 10.31
C PRO A 165 12.98 -21.15 10.69
N CYS A 166 13.60 -21.18 11.87
CA CYS A 166 14.43 -20.06 12.31
C CYS A 166 15.86 -20.05 11.74
N SER A 167 16.35 -21.15 11.15
CA SER A 167 17.76 -21.31 10.75
C SER A 167 18.01 -21.07 9.26
N ILE A 168 17.22 -20.23 8.62
CA ILE A 168 17.29 -20.05 7.17
C ILE A 168 18.48 -19.12 6.81
N PRO A 169 19.43 -19.55 5.95
CA PRO A 169 20.48 -18.69 5.42
C PRO A 169 19.90 -17.55 4.58
N GLY A 170 20.43 -16.33 4.71
CA GLY A 170 19.89 -15.13 4.02
C GLY A 170 18.56 -14.62 4.58
N LYS A 171 18.21 -15.09 5.78
CA LYS A 171 17.00 -14.78 6.55
C LYS A 171 17.35 -14.50 8.02
N GLU A 172 18.62 -14.18 8.27
CA GLU A 172 19.27 -14.15 9.60
C GLU A 172 19.04 -12.83 10.36
N ASP A 173 18.42 -11.84 9.71
CA ASP A 173 18.34 -10.48 10.24
C ASP A 173 17.04 -10.15 11.00
N GLY A 174 16.19 -11.15 11.24
CA GLY A 174 15.08 -10.99 12.19
C GLY A 174 15.66 -10.98 13.61
N GLN A 175 15.49 -9.87 14.34
CA GLN A 175 15.98 -9.73 15.72
C GLN A 175 15.46 -10.84 16.64
N GLU A 176 14.25 -11.35 16.37
CA GLU A 176 13.65 -12.44 17.13
C GLU A 176 12.94 -13.42 16.18
N CYS A 177 13.18 -14.72 16.38
CA CYS A 177 12.47 -15.80 15.70
C CYS A 177 12.02 -16.85 16.71
N THR A 178 10.75 -17.21 16.67
CA THR A 178 10.16 -18.30 17.46
C THR A 178 9.35 -19.21 16.55
N PHE A 179 9.31 -20.50 16.84
CA PHE A 179 8.43 -21.42 16.13
C PHE A 179 7.77 -22.41 17.08
N GLU A 180 6.62 -22.93 16.67
CA GLU A 180 5.90 -24.00 17.33
C GLU A 180 5.52 -25.10 16.33
N ARG A 181 5.56 -26.35 16.78
CA ARG A 181 5.01 -27.47 16.01
C ARG A 181 3.58 -27.71 16.47
N LEU A 182 2.65 -27.65 15.52
CA LEU A 182 1.24 -27.81 15.79
C LEU A 182 0.85 -29.30 15.81
N PRO A 183 -0.24 -29.70 16.49
CA PRO A 183 -0.67 -31.10 16.58
C PRO A 183 -0.94 -31.77 15.22
N ASN A 184 -1.33 -31.00 14.21
CA ASN A 184 -1.55 -31.49 12.84
C ASN A 184 -0.25 -31.69 12.04
N GLY A 185 0.91 -31.43 12.66
CA GLY A 185 2.23 -31.53 12.04
C GLY A 185 2.66 -30.30 11.23
N ASN A 186 1.82 -29.27 11.13
CA ASN A 186 2.24 -27.97 10.58
C ASN A 186 3.21 -27.28 11.55
N VAL A 187 3.96 -26.32 11.04
CA VAL A 187 4.91 -25.53 11.85
C VAL A 187 4.57 -24.06 11.67
N LEU A 188 4.27 -23.38 12.77
CA LEU A 188 4.10 -21.93 12.76
C LEU A 188 5.40 -21.27 13.20
N GLU A 189 5.93 -20.38 12.37
CA GLU A 189 7.04 -19.50 12.66
C GLU A 189 6.51 -18.09 12.86
N VAL A 190 7.06 -17.36 13.83
CA VAL A 190 6.85 -15.92 13.98
C VAL A 190 8.19 -15.21 14.11
N ARG A 191 8.38 -14.17 13.30
CA ARG A 191 9.57 -13.32 13.28
C ARG A 191 9.22 -11.87 13.57
N LYS A 192 10.12 -11.18 14.28
CA LYS A 192 10.06 -9.74 14.53
C LYS A 192 11.34 -9.07 14.06
N GLY A 193 11.20 -7.82 13.60
CA GLY A 193 12.34 -6.98 13.22
C GLY A 193 12.96 -7.41 11.89
N TRP A 194 12.14 -7.94 10.99
CA TRP A 194 12.58 -8.39 9.66
C TRP A 194 13.07 -7.22 8.79
N ASN A 195 14.26 -7.33 8.19
CA ASN A 195 14.82 -6.29 7.31
C ASN A 195 15.29 -6.81 5.92
N HIS A 196 15.06 -8.09 5.58
CA HIS A 196 15.71 -8.76 4.44
C HIS A 196 14.74 -9.13 3.30
N LEU A 197 13.86 -8.21 2.89
CA LEU A 197 13.29 -8.25 1.55
C LEU A 197 13.99 -7.19 0.70
N SER A 198 14.14 -7.41 -0.60
CA SER A 198 14.64 -6.40 -1.57
C SER A 198 13.94 -5.03 -1.39
N VAL A 199 12.71 -5.04 -0.89
CA VAL A 199 11.92 -3.88 -0.50
C VAL A 199 12.52 -3.05 0.65
N PHE A 200 13.17 -3.69 1.61
CA PHE A 200 13.85 -3.05 2.75
C PHE A 200 15.26 -2.57 2.40
N VAL A 201 15.83 -3.01 1.27
CA VAL A 201 17.16 -2.57 0.80
C VAL A 201 17.09 -1.15 0.22
N ASP A 202 15.90 -0.63 -0.13
CA ASP A 202 15.73 0.76 -0.54
C ASP A 202 15.90 1.71 0.66
N LYS A 203 17.13 2.22 0.82
CA LYS A 203 17.51 3.19 1.87
C LYS A 203 16.70 4.49 1.86
N ARG A 204 15.88 4.75 0.83
CA ARG A 204 14.96 5.90 0.78
C ARG A 204 13.68 5.67 1.59
N ARG A 205 13.54 4.51 2.22
CA ARG A 205 12.42 4.17 3.10
C ARG A 205 12.92 3.73 4.46
N THR A 206 12.18 4.13 5.47
CA THR A 206 12.40 3.67 6.84
C THR A 206 11.14 2.96 7.28
N TRP A 207 11.25 1.64 7.41
CA TRP A 207 10.19 0.77 7.90
C TRP A 207 10.05 0.90 9.41
N GLY A 208 8.81 0.89 9.88
CA GLY A 208 8.53 0.75 11.30
C GLY A 208 8.59 -0.72 11.73
N GLU A 209 7.96 -1.02 12.87
CA GLU A 209 7.86 -2.40 13.37
C GLU A 209 7.23 -3.32 12.32
N TYR A 210 7.81 -4.52 12.21
CA TYR A 210 7.45 -5.54 11.25
C TYR A 210 7.43 -6.92 11.92
N LEU A 211 6.28 -7.58 11.80
CA LEU A 211 6.03 -8.94 12.27
C LEU A 211 5.67 -9.81 11.07
N ILE A 212 6.16 -11.04 11.06
CA ILE A 212 5.81 -12.04 10.04
C ILE A 212 5.42 -13.31 10.76
N ALA A 213 4.28 -13.88 10.41
CA ALA A 213 3.92 -15.24 10.79
C ALA A 213 3.84 -16.11 9.54
N THR A 214 4.64 -17.19 9.52
CA THR A 214 4.64 -18.17 8.43
C THR A 214 4.16 -19.51 8.96
N LEU A 215 3.02 -19.99 8.46
CA LEU A 215 2.58 -21.35 8.66
C LEU A 215 3.10 -22.24 7.52
N TYR A 216 4.01 -23.14 7.88
CA TYR A 216 4.50 -24.18 7.00
C TYR A 216 3.59 -25.40 7.08
N LEU A 217 3.00 -25.77 5.95
CA LEU A 217 2.09 -26.90 5.86
C LEU A 217 2.87 -28.20 5.69
N LYS A 218 2.56 -29.22 6.48
CA LYS A 218 3.14 -30.57 6.34
C LYS A 218 2.79 -31.20 5.00
N THR A 219 1.65 -30.84 4.43
CA THR A 219 1.18 -31.28 3.11
C THR A 219 1.85 -30.54 1.95
N GLY A 220 2.60 -29.47 2.25
CA GLY A 220 3.28 -28.64 1.27
C GLY A 220 2.67 -27.24 1.14
N GLY A 221 3.53 -26.29 0.80
CA GLY A 221 3.17 -24.88 0.74
C GLY A 221 3.28 -24.14 2.08
N THR A 222 2.95 -22.84 2.03
CA THR A 222 2.99 -21.93 3.18
C THR A 222 1.86 -20.91 3.12
N VAL A 223 1.42 -20.47 4.29
CA VAL A 223 0.61 -19.25 4.47
C VAL A 223 1.46 -18.26 5.25
N GLU A 224 1.74 -17.10 4.67
CA GLU A 224 2.56 -16.05 5.29
C GLU A 224 1.69 -14.81 5.50
N VAL A 225 1.68 -14.28 6.73
CA VAL A 225 0.99 -13.05 7.08
C VAL A 225 2.02 -12.05 7.58
N HIS A 226 2.13 -10.92 6.89
CA HIS A 226 2.97 -9.80 7.25
C HIS A 226 2.12 -8.76 7.95
N ASP A 227 2.65 -8.20 9.04
CA ASP A 227 2.03 -7.15 9.82
C ASP A 227 3.03 -6.03 10.08
N THR A 228 2.69 -4.81 9.70
CA THR A 228 3.61 -3.69 9.82
C THR A 228 2.90 -2.38 10.15
N THR A 229 3.59 -1.58 10.96
CA THR A 229 3.24 -0.18 11.24
C THR A 229 3.36 0.74 10.03
N GLY A 230 3.93 0.25 8.92
CA GLY A 230 4.13 0.98 7.67
C GLY A 230 5.58 1.36 7.43
N PHE A 231 5.77 2.30 6.50
CA PHE A 231 7.08 2.92 6.25
C PHE A 231 6.94 4.42 6.00
N THR A 232 8.01 5.14 6.29
CA THR A 232 8.18 6.55 5.88
C THR A 232 9.10 6.63 4.67
N GLY A 233 9.01 7.73 3.92
CA GLY A 233 9.82 7.97 2.74
C GLY A 233 9.02 7.93 1.44
N ARG A 234 9.69 7.61 0.34
CA ARG A 234 9.12 7.68 -1.00
C ARG A 234 7.87 6.78 -1.11
N TYR A 235 6.75 7.35 -1.56
CA TYR A 235 5.46 6.68 -1.78
C TYR A 235 4.72 6.18 -0.53
N SER A 236 5.17 6.58 0.66
CA SER A 236 4.40 6.35 1.87
C SER A 236 3.00 6.96 1.76
N LEU A 237 1.98 6.22 2.23
CA LEU A 237 0.58 6.63 2.15
C LEU A 237 0.13 7.44 3.38
N GLY A 238 1.01 7.68 4.34
CA GLY A 238 0.73 8.45 5.54
C GLY A 238 1.78 8.22 6.64
N PRO A 239 1.60 8.84 7.82
CA PRO A 239 2.40 8.53 8.99
C PRO A 239 2.30 7.06 9.37
N LEU A 240 3.32 6.52 10.04
CA LEU A 240 3.27 5.17 10.60
C LEU A 240 2.14 5.05 11.62
N LEU A 241 1.58 3.84 11.76
CA LEU A 241 0.83 3.50 12.96
C LEU A 241 1.76 3.55 14.18
N ARG A 242 1.21 3.97 15.33
CA ARG A 242 1.94 3.98 16.60
C ARG A 242 2.31 2.59 17.10
N THR A 243 1.45 1.61 16.82
CA THR A 243 1.61 0.20 17.16
C THR A 243 1.21 -0.64 15.97
N ALA A 244 1.76 -1.85 15.87
CA ALA A 244 1.40 -2.77 14.80
C ALA A 244 -0.14 -3.00 14.78
N PRO A 245 -0.73 -3.23 13.59
CA PRO A 245 -2.12 -3.61 13.47
C PRO A 245 -2.53 -4.76 14.40
N LEU A 246 -1.69 -5.81 14.52
CA LEU A 246 -1.95 -6.99 15.33
C LEU A 246 -0.89 -7.17 16.42
N THR A 247 -1.30 -7.77 17.54
CA THR A 247 -0.33 -8.34 18.49
C THR A 247 0.25 -9.64 17.95
N LYS A 248 1.37 -10.11 18.54
CA LYS A 248 1.94 -11.43 18.21
C LYS A 248 0.92 -12.58 18.33
N SER A 249 0.06 -12.54 19.36
CA SER A 249 -0.97 -13.56 19.57
C SER A 249 -2.09 -13.48 18.54
N GLN A 250 -2.54 -12.26 18.21
CA GLN A 250 -3.57 -12.04 17.19
C GLN A 250 -3.07 -12.41 15.79
N LEU A 251 -1.80 -12.11 15.48
CA LEU A 251 -1.17 -12.52 14.23
C LEU A 251 -1.12 -14.05 14.12
N ARG A 252 -0.73 -14.75 15.20
CA ARG A 252 -0.80 -16.20 15.28
C ARG A 252 -2.21 -16.72 15.00
N GLU A 253 -3.22 -16.21 15.69
CA GLU A 253 -4.61 -16.63 15.51
C GLU A 253 -5.10 -16.44 14.07
N LEU A 254 -4.81 -15.28 13.48
CA LEU A 254 -5.13 -15.00 12.09
C LEU A 254 -4.46 -15.99 11.15
N THR A 255 -3.16 -16.25 11.29
CA THR A 255 -2.43 -17.20 10.43
C THR A 255 -2.95 -18.63 10.55
N LEU A 256 -3.55 -19.01 11.68
CA LEU A 256 -4.16 -20.33 11.89
C LEU A 256 -5.64 -20.39 11.46
N THR A 257 -6.21 -19.28 11.00
CA THR A 257 -7.62 -19.19 10.61
C THR A 257 -7.88 -20.02 9.34
N PRO A 258 -8.80 -21.02 9.38
CA PRO A 258 -9.03 -21.95 8.26
C PRO A 258 -9.34 -21.29 6.91
N GLU A 259 -9.95 -20.11 6.94
CA GLU A 259 -10.29 -19.32 5.77
C GLU A 259 -9.05 -18.84 4.99
N LEU A 260 -7.90 -18.71 5.65
CA LEU A 260 -6.60 -18.45 5.02
C LEU A 260 -5.93 -19.74 4.50
N LEU A 261 -6.32 -20.90 5.01
CA LEU A 261 -5.63 -22.18 4.78
C LEU A 261 -6.09 -22.94 3.53
N LYS A 262 -6.90 -22.33 2.67
CA LYS A 262 -7.39 -23.02 1.46
C LYS A 262 -6.28 -23.18 0.43
N THR A 263 -5.59 -24.32 0.51
CA THR A 263 -4.82 -24.89 -0.59
C THR A 263 -5.77 -25.34 -1.69
N ARG A 264 -5.36 -25.21 -2.96
CA ARG A 264 -6.14 -25.63 -4.14
C ARG A 264 -6.75 -27.01 -3.87
N ASN A 265 -8.08 -27.13 -3.97
CA ASN A 265 -8.76 -28.42 -3.93
C ASN A 265 -8.03 -29.35 -4.91
N SER A 266 -7.60 -30.51 -4.41
CA SER A 266 -7.12 -31.63 -5.20
C SER A 266 -8.18 -32.09 -6.20
#